data_AF-A0A170TFK1-F1
#
_entry.id   AF-A0A170TFK1-F1
#
_cell.length_a   1.000
_cell.length_b   1.000
_cell.length_c   1.000
_cell.angle_alpha   90.00
_cell.angle_beta   90.00
_cell.angle_gamma   90.00
#
_symmetry.space_group_name_H-M   'P 1'
#
loop_
_entity.id
_entity.type
_entity.pdbx_description
1 polymer ?
#
loop_
_entity_poly.entity_id
_entity_poly.type
_entity_poly.pdbx_seq_one_letter_code
_entity_poly.pdbx_strand_id
1 'polypeptide(L)'
;MFLTPSNKLNLNDELNNIENSSDMNTQEVTQNIPYTRSTPIQEDEINFYDHGSQELTPQQITQELDRFIIGQADAKRAVAIALRNRWRRNRVPEPLREDIIPKNILMIGHTGVGKTEIARRLAKLAKAPFIKVEATKFTEIGYVGRDVDSIIRDLVDVAINLVKERFRKAVQKKAKDLSENIILDALIGSDASQETKTIFQEKLKNGEFENSEISISIKENKSPIPPIDVPNIPGSQVGVMNISEIVHKMLGNN
;
A
#
# COMPACT_ATOMS: atom_id res chain seq x y z
N MET A 1 63.35 -19.54 -25.81
CA MET A 1 63.54 -18.22 -26.47
C MET A 1 62.87 -17.19 -25.56
N PHE A 2 63.56 -16.87 -24.45
CA PHE A 2 64.25 -15.59 -24.17
C PHE A 2 63.32 -14.46 -23.67
N LEU A 3 63.50 -14.18 -22.37
CA LEU A 3 63.62 -12.86 -21.71
C LEU A 3 62.35 -12.03 -21.40
N THR A 4 62.08 -11.92 -20.10
CA THR A 4 61.59 -10.71 -19.37
C THR A 4 62.71 -9.61 -19.41
N PRO A 5 62.56 -8.32 -18.97
CA PRO A 5 61.70 -7.85 -17.86
C PRO A 5 61.23 -6.35 -17.83
N SER A 6 60.41 -6.04 -16.80
CA SER A 6 60.39 -4.80 -15.98
C SER A 6 59.85 -3.45 -16.48
N ASN A 7 59.07 -2.84 -15.56
CA ASN A 7 59.01 -1.40 -15.20
C ASN A 7 58.24 -0.45 -16.15
N LYS A 8 57.35 0.45 -15.73
CA LYS A 8 57.15 1.20 -14.46
C LYS A 8 55.68 1.63 -14.37
N LEU A 9 55.13 1.66 -13.14
CA LEU A 9 54.07 2.60 -12.80
C LEU A 9 54.60 4.02 -13.03
N ASN A 10 53.88 4.84 -13.78
CA ASN A 10 54.08 6.29 -13.79
C ASN A 10 52.76 6.93 -13.38
N LEU A 11 52.70 7.35 -12.13
CA LEU A 11 51.57 7.98 -11.45
C LEU A 11 51.59 9.52 -11.60
N ASN A 12 52.23 10.07 -12.65
CA ASN A 12 52.56 11.50 -12.73
C ASN A 12 52.16 12.20 -14.05
N ASP A 13 51.31 11.60 -14.89
CA ASP A 13 50.81 12.29 -16.10
C ASP A 13 49.44 12.96 -15.91
N GLU A 14 48.87 12.88 -14.70
CA GLU A 14 47.98 13.94 -14.20
C GLU A 14 48.86 15.04 -13.63
N LEU A 15 48.98 16.18 -14.32
CA LEU A 15 49.06 17.52 -13.70
C LEU A 15 49.31 18.68 -14.70
N ASN A 16 49.49 18.43 -16.01
CA ASN A 16 49.83 19.52 -16.95
C ASN A 16 48.88 19.70 -18.14
N ASN A 17 47.57 19.53 -17.94
CA ASN A 17 46.62 20.04 -18.94
C ASN A 17 45.31 20.59 -18.35
N ILE A 18 45.37 21.12 -17.12
CA ILE A 18 44.34 22.02 -16.58
C ILE A 18 44.91 23.43 -16.67
N GLU A 19 44.76 24.06 -17.83
CA GLU A 19 44.66 25.51 -17.97
C GLU A 19 44.34 25.80 -19.44
N ASN A 20 43.04 25.82 -19.74
CA ASN A 20 42.37 26.63 -20.78
C ASN A 20 41.09 25.93 -21.29
N SER A 21 40.02 26.03 -20.50
CA SER A 21 38.68 26.38 -21.00
C SER A 21 37.71 26.29 -19.83
N SER A 22 37.56 27.44 -19.19
CA SER A 22 36.38 27.80 -18.42
C SER A 22 35.15 27.67 -19.31
N ASP A 23 34.46 26.54 -19.25
CA ASP A 23 33.04 26.41 -19.58
C ASP A 23 32.47 25.30 -18.70
N MET A 24 31.84 25.73 -17.60
CA MET A 24 30.97 24.91 -16.77
C MET A 24 29.81 24.42 -17.64
N ASN A 25 29.97 23.24 -18.25
CA ASN A 25 28.85 22.52 -18.82
C ASN A 25 28.34 21.55 -17.74
N THR A 26 27.35 22.01 -16.97
CA THR A 26 26.49 21.16 -16.16
C THR A 26 25.74 20.24 -17.13
N GLN A 27 26.36 19.14 -17.53
CA GLN A 27 25.67 18.11 -18.29
C GLN A 27 24.67 17.46 -17.35
N GLU A 28 23.41 17.89 -17.45
CA GLU A 28 22.27 17.17 -16.92
C GLU A 28 22.30 15.75 -17.50
N VAL A 29 22.81 14.81 -16.70
CA VAL A 29 22.71 13.38 -16.97
C VAL A 29 21.26 13.00 -16.72
N THR A 30 20.38 13.33 -17.67
CA THR A 30 19.00 12.86 -17.73
C THR A 30 19.00 11.39 -18.18
N GLN A 31 19.48 10.50 -17.31
CA GLN A 31 19.24 9.08 -17.48
C GLN A 31 17.73 8.84 -17.32
N ASN A 32 17.04 8.74 -18.45
CA ASN A 32 15.69 8.24 -18.54
C ASN A 32 15.67 6.80 -18.00
N ILE A 33 15.41 6.66 -16.70
CA ILE A 33 15.05 5.36 -16.11
C ILE A 33 13.79 4.92 -16.85
N PRO A 34 13.82 3.82 -17.63
CA PRO A 34 12.61 3.32 -18.24
C PRO A 34 11.71 2.85 -17.11
N TYR A 35 10.66 3.62 -16.84
CA TYR A 35 9.44 3.05 -16.29
C TYR A 35 8.96 2.07 -17.34
N THR A 36 9.45 0.84 -17.30
CA THR A 36 8.64 -0.26 -17.78
C THR A 36 7.34 -0.06 -17.04
N ARG A 37 6.23 0.22 -17.75
CA ARG A 37 4.90 -0.15 -17.25
C ARG A 37 5.15 -1.54 -16.72
N SER A 38 5.18 -1.70 -15.40
CA SER A 38 5.29 -3.03 -14.83
C SER A 38 4.22 -3.80 -15.56
N THR A 39 4.60 -4.88 -16.21
CA THR A 39 3.63 -5.90 -16.59
C THR A 39 2.63 -5.97 -15.45
N PRO A 40 1.31 -5.85 -15.71
CA PRO A 40 0.32 -5.95 -14.65
C PRO A 40 0.79 -7.12 -13.80
N ILE A 41 1.13 -6.86 -12.53
CA ILE A 41 1.74 -7.88 -11.67
C ILE A 41 0.81 -9.06 -11.82
N GLN A 42 1.29 -10.14 -12.43
CA GLN A 42 0.43 -11.28 -12.73
C GLN A 42 -0.20 -11.67 -11.40
N GLU A 43 -1.54 -11.70 -11.37
CA GLU A 43 -2.33 -11.87 -10.15
C GLU A 43 -1.90 -13.11 -9.35
N ASP A 44 -1.19 -14.03 -10.01
CA ASP A 44 -0.66 -15.29 -9.50
C ASP A 44 0.57 -15.18 -8.58
N GLU A 45 1.40 -14.11 -8.63
CA GLU A 45 2.62 -14.02 -7.79
C GLU A 45 2.33 -13.51 -6.36
N ILE A 46 1.19 -12.85 -6.17
CA ILE A 46 0.75 -12.40 -4.86
C ILE A 46 -0.45 -13.29 -4.52
N ASN A 47 -0.32 -14.19 -3.54
CA ASN A 47 -1.46 -14.91 -2.97
C ASN A 47 -2.46 -13.90 -2.39
N PHE A 48 -3.33 -13.38 -3.26
CA PHE A 48 -4.19 -12.23 -3.04
C PHE A 48 -5.38 -12.61 -2.17
N TYR A 49 -5.84 -13.85 -2.34
CA TYR A 49 -6.88 -14.46 -1.54
C TYR A 49 -6.26 -15.37 -0.49
N ASP A 50 -5.87 -14.81 0.66
CA ASP A 50 -5.66 -15.65 1.83
C ASP A 50 -7.02 -16.22 2.28
N HIS A 51 -7.31 -17.43 1.78
CA HIS A 51 -8.49 -18.21 2.13
C HIS A 51 -8.43 -18.80 3.55
N GLY A 52 -7.30 -18.64 4.27
CA GLY A 52 -7.03 -19.33 5.54
C GLY A 52 -8.06 -19.07 6.64
N SER A 53 -8.76 -17.93 6.59
CA SER A 53 -9.84 -17.64 7.56
C SER A 53 -11.19 -18.28 7.23
N GLN A 54 -11.44 -18.64 5.97
CA GLN A 54 -12.72 -19.21 5.56
C GLN A 54 -12.79 -20.73 5.77
N GLU A 55 -11.65 -21.41 5.88
CA GLU A 55 -11.62 -22.87 6.10
C GLU A 55 -11.81 -23.28 7.57
N LEU A 56 -11.75 -22.33 8.49
CA LEU A 56 -11.87 -22.60 9.92
C LEU A 56 -13.19 -23.31 10.24
N THR A 57 -13.08 -24.34 11.07
CA THR A 57 -14.23 -25.02 11.66
C THR A 57 -14.87 -24.12 12.73
N PRO A 58 -16.18 -24.30 13.04
CA PRO A 58 -16.82 -23.55 14.12
C PRO A 58 -16.08 -23.65 15.47
N GLN A 59 -15.46 -24.80 15.75
CA GLN A 59 -14.68 -25.01 16.97
C GLN A 59 -13.41 -24.17 16.98
N GLN A 60 -12.65 -24.13 15.87
CA GLN A 60 -11.47 -23.28 15.74
C GLN A 60 -11.82 -21.79 15.84
N ILE A 61 -12.93 -21.36 15.22
CA ILE A 61 -13.41 -19.97 15.33
C ILE A 61 -13.70 -19.63 16.81
N THR A 62 -14.38 -20.53 17.52
CA THR A 62 -14.71 -20.32 18.94
C THR A 62 -13.44 -20.23 19.79
N GLN A 63 -12.46 -21.10 19.56
CA GLN A 63 -11.17 -21.08 20.25
C GLN A 63 -10.38 -19.78 19.99
N GLU A 64 -10.37 -19.28 18.76
CA GLU A 64 -9.74 -17.99 18.47
C GLU A 64 -10.45 -16.82 19.16
N LEU A 65 -11.78 -16.88 19.30
CA LEU A 65 -12.54 -15.88 20.06
C LEU A 65 -12.30 -16.00 21.57
N ASP A 66 -12.04 -17.20 22.10
CA ASP A 66 -11.73 -17.42 23.52
C ASP A 66 -10.46 -16.68 23.99
N ARG A 67 -9.52 -16.43 23.08
CA ARG A 67 -8.28 -15.68 23.37
C ARG A 67 -8.52 -14.22 23.73
N PHE A 68 -9.68 -13.66 23.37
CA PHE A 68 -9.97 -12.23 23.52
C PHE A 68 -11.25 -11.96 24.32
N ILE A 69 -12.21 -12.89 24.31
CA ILE A 69 -13.49 -12.75 25.00
C ILE A 69 -13.58 -13.85 26.05
N ILE A 70 -13.86 -13.50 27.30
CA ILE A 70 -14.05 -14.47 28.39
C ILE A 70 -15.54 -14.83 28.47
N GLY A 71 -15.87 -16.12 28.57
CA GLY A 71 -17.26 -16.59 28.66
C GLY A 71 -18.05 -16.43 27.35
N GLN A 72 -19.36 -16.15 27.44
CA GLN A 72 -20.25 -15.89 26.29
C GLN A 72 -20.27 -17.02 25.23
N ALA A 73 -20.24 -18.28 25.67
CA ALA A 73 -20.10 -19.45 24.79
C ALA A 73 -21.17 -19.51 23.69
N ASP A 74 -22.42 -19.17 24.01
CA ASP A 74 -23.52 -19.22 23.04
C ASP A 74 -23.39 -18.17 21.95
N ALA A 75 -22.98 -16.95 22.32
CA ALA A 75 -22.72 -15.88 21.35
C ALA A 75 -21.55 -16.24 20.41
N LYS A 76 -20.47 -16.81 20.96
CA LYS A 76 -19.32 -17.30 20.16
C LYS A 76 -19.72 -18.41 19.20
N ARG A 77 -20.50 -19.38 19.67
CA ARG A 77 -21.02 -20.48 18.84
C ARG A 77 -21.91 -19.96 17.72
N ALA A 78 -22.81 -19.03 18.01
CA ALA A 78 -23.71 -18.43 17.02
C ALA A 78 -22.92 -17.72 15.89
N VAL A 79 -21.94 -16.90 16.24
CA VAL A 79 -21.12 -16.20 15.23
C VAL A 79 -20.22 -17.15 14.45
N ALA A 80 -19.69 -18.20 15.08
CA ALA A 80 -18.89 -19.21 14.42
C ALA A 80 -19.70 -20.00 13.38
N ILE A 81 -20.94 -20.35 13.70
CA ILE A 81 -21.87 -21.00 12.76
C ILE A 81 -22.20 -20.07 11.59
N ALA A 82 -22.50 -18.80 11.85
CA ALA A 82 -22.81 -17.84 10.79
C ALA A 82 -21.63 -17.66 9.82
N LEU A 83 -20.41 -17.54 10.34
CA LEU A 83 -19.20 -17.45 9.51
C LEU A 83 -18.99 -18.74 8.70
N ARG A 84 -19.16 -19.92 9.30
CA ARG A 84 -19.05 -21.21 8.60
C ARG A 84 -20.12 -21.38 7.53
N ASN A 85 -21.33 -20.91 7.77
CA ASN A 85 -22.41 -20.95 6.78
C ASN A 85 -22.09 -20.10 5.56
N ARG A 86 -21.36 -18.99 5.71
CA ARG A 86 -20.87 -18.20 4.57
C ARG A 86 -19.90 -19.00 3.71
N TRP A 87 -18.96 -19.71 4.31
CA TRP A 87 -18.05 -20.61 3.57
C TRP A 87 -18.81 -21.75 2.88
N ARG A 88 -19.78 -22.35 3.58
CA ARG A 88 -20.62 -23.42 3.00
C ARG A 88 -21.38 -22.91 1.78
N ARG A 89 -22.00 -21.72 1.86
CA ARG A 89 -22.71 -21.08 0.75
C ARG A 89 -21.83 -20.93 -0.49
N ASN A 90 -20.59 -20.48 -0.33
CA ASN A 90 -19.66 -20.32 -1.46
C ASN A 90 -19.35 -21.64 -2.20
N ARG A 91 -19.56 -22.79 -1.56
CA ARG A 91 -19.33 -24.13 -2.15
C ARG A 91 -20.61 -24.77 -2.70
N VAL A 92 -21.76 -24.13 -2.57
CA VAL A 92 -23.02 -24.57 -3.19
C VAL A 92 -23.00 -24.14 -4.67
N PRO A 93 -23.39 -25.00 -5.63
CA PRO A 93 -23.51 -24.62 -7.04
C PRO A 93 -24.71 -23.69 -7.28
N GLU A 94 -24.65 -22.91 -8.35
CA GLU A 94 -25.81 -22.14 -8.84
C GLU A 94 -26.90 -23.10 -9.37
N PRO A 95 -28.20 -22.75 -9.29
CA PRO A 95 -28.79 -21.50 -8.77
C PRO A 95 -29.05 -21.49 -7.27
N LEU A 96 -28.88 -22.63 -6.59
CA LEU A 96 -29.27 -22.81 -5.19
C LEU A 96 -28.51 -21.86 -4.24
N ARG A 97 -27.34 -21.36 -4.64
CA ARG A 97 -26.55 -20.41 -3.85
C ARG A 97 -27.26 -19.06 -3.65
N GLU A 98 -28.02 -18.59 -4.64
CA GLU A 98 -28.76 -17.33 -4.58
C GLU A 98 -29.88 -17.38 -3.54
N ASP A 99 -30.54 -18.53 -3.41
CA ASP A 99 -31.63 -18.75 -2.45
C ASP A 99 -31.16 -18.81 -0.97
N ILE A 100 -29.85 -19.01 -0.74
CA ILE A 100 -29.28 -19.11 0.61
C ILE A 100 -28.96 -17.71 1.15
N ILE A 101 -29.89 -17.18 1.94
CA ILE A 101 -29.74 -15.87 2.60
C ILE A 101 -28.80 -15.97 3.84
N PRO A 102 -27.90 -14.99 4.06
CA PRO A 102 -27.09 -14.92 5.27
C PRO A 102 -27.92 -14.95 6.56
N LYS A 103 -27.40 -15.64 7.59
CA LYS A 103 -28.02 -15.68 8.92
C LYS A 103 -27.56 -14.50 9.76
N ASN A 104 -28.38 -13.45 9.84
CA ASN A 104 -28.15 -12.30 10.71
C ASN A 104 -28.25 -12.71 12.20
N ILE A 105 -27.50 -12.02 13.06
CA ILE A 105 -27.42 -12.35 14.49
C ILE A 105 -27.90 -11.15 15.31
N LEU A 106 -28.82 -11.39 16.23
CA LEU A 106 -29.23 -10.46 17.28
C LEU A 106 -28.57 -10.89 18.59
N MET A 107 -27.73 -10.03 19.17
CA MET A 107 -27.11 -10.27 20.48
C MET A 107 -27.85 -9.51 21.57
N ILE A 108 -28.42 -10.24 22.54
CA ILE A 108 -29.14 -9.66 23.68
C ILE A 108 -28.28 -9.79 24.93
N GLY A 109 -28.15 -8.71 25.70
CA GLY A 109 -27.39 -8.71 26.96
C GLY A 109 -27.08 -7.29 27.45
N HIS A 110 -26.62 -7.17 28.69
CA HIS A 110 -26.25 -5.88 29.29
C HIS A 110 -25.04 -5.23 28.60
N THR A 111 -24.80 -3.95 28.86
CA THR A 111 -23.61 -3.25 28.37
C THR A 111 -22.34 -3.88 28.99
N GLY A 112 -21.21 -3.80 28.29
CA GLY A 112 -19.92 -4.29 28.80
C GLY A 112 -19.65 -5.80 28.70
N VAL A 113 -20.61 -6.66 28.34
CA VAL A 113 -20.38 -8.13 28.22
C VAL A 113 -19.52 -8.58 27.03
N GLY A 114 -19.13 -7.65 26.15
CA GLY A 114 -18.34 -7.98 24.97
C GLY A 114 -19.12 -8.23 23.68
N LYS A 115 -20.42 -7.87 23.57
CA LYS A 115 -21.21 -7.99 22.32
C LYS A 115 -20.47 -7.40 21.11
N THR A 116 -20.04 -6.15 21.24
CA THR A 116 -19.30 -5.44 20.18
C THR A 116 -17.91 -6.05 19.93
N GLU A 117 -17.26 -6.57 20.98
CA GLU A 117 -15.93 -7.16 20.87
C GLU A 117 -15.97 -8.50 20.13
N ILE A 118 -17.00 -9.33 20.36
CA ILE A 118 -17.23 -10.57 19.59
C ILE A 118 -17.34 -10.25 18.10
N ALA A 119 -18.16 -9.28 17.72
CA ALA A 119 -18.33 -8.90 16.31
C ALA A 119 -17.04 -8.34 15.70
N ARG A 120 -16.33 -7.47 16.43
CA ARG A 120 -15.05 -6.88 16.01
C ARG A 120 -13.97 -7.95 15.81
N ARG A 121 -13.85 -8.90 16.75
CA ARG A 121 -12.86 -9.99 16.69
C ARG A 121 -13.18 -10.98 15.59
N LEU A 122 -14.45 -11.32 15.40
CA LEU A 122 -14.90 -12.15 14.29
C LEU A 122 -14.53 -11.53 12.94
N ALA A 123 -14.75 -10.23 12.75
CA ALA A 123 -14.39 -9.57 11.50
C ALA A 123 -12.88 -9.54 11.26
N LYS A 124 -12.07 -9.28 12.32
CA LYS A 124 -10.61 -9.40 12.23
C LYS A 124 -10.16 -10.81 11.86
N LEU A 125 -10.73 -11.84 12.48
CA LEU A 125 -10.44 -13.24 12.19
C LEU A 125 -10.78 -13.60 10.75
N ALA A 126 -11.98 -13.21 10.30
CA ALA A 126 -12.46 -13.42 8.93
C ALA A 126 -11.81 -12.49 7.89
N LYS A 127 -10.89 -11.61 8.33
CA LYS A 127 -10.26 -10.59 7.48
C LYS A 127 -11.31 -9.81 6.66
N ALA A 128 -12.41 -9.45 7.29
CA ALA A 128 -13.57 -8.81 6.68
C ALA A 128 -13.65 -7.32 7.08
N PRO A 129 -14.18 -6.45 6.20
CA PRO A 129 -14.48 -5.07 6.55
C PRO A 129 -15.53 -5.02 7.67
N PHE A 130 -15.39 -4.07 8.59
CA PHE A 130 -16.21 -3.95 9.78
C PHE A 130 -16.47 -2.50 10.16
N ILE A 131 -17.72 -2.20 10.48
CA ILE A 131 -18.15 -0.89 10.98
C ILE A 131 -19.05 -1.07 12.20
N LYS A 132 -18.98 -0.13 13.15
CA LYS A 132 -19.91 -0.03 14.28
C LYS A 132 -20.78 1.21 14.04
N VAL A 133 -22.09 1.02 13.96
CA VAL A 133 -23.05 2.11 13.82
C VAL A 133 -24.07 2.06 14.94
N GLU A 134 -24.51 3.22 15.42
CA GLU A 134 -25.53 3.36 16.46
C GLU A 134 -26.87 3.66 15.79
N ALA A 135 -27.90 2.86 16.07
CA ALA A 135 -29.21 2.97 15.42
C ALA A 135 -29.89 4.32 15.68
N THR A 136 -29.66 4.92 16.85
CA THR A 136 -30.22 6.22 17.23
C THR A 136 -29.76 7.36 16.33
N LYS A 137 -28.61 7.21 15.63
CA LYS A 137 -28.10 8.21 14.68
C LYS A 137 -28.99 8.44 13.47
N PHE A 138 -29.90 7.50 13.19
CA PHE A 138 -30.84 7.57 12.06
C PHE A 138 -32.25 7.99 12.50
N THR A 139 -32.48 8.09 13.80
CA THR A 139 -33.77 8.48 14.38
C THR A 139 -33.73 9.84 15.07
N GLU A 140 -32.54 10.43 15.25
CA GLU A 140 -32.36 11.72 15.91
C GLU A 140 -32.84 12.86 14.98
N ILE A 141 -33.87 13.57 15.46
CA ILE A 141 -34.80 14.42 14.70
C ILE A 141 -34.12 15.73 14.28
N GLY A 142 -34.29 16.13 13.01
CA GLY A 142 -34.23 17.55 12.64
C GLY A 142 -33.47 17.87 11.36
N TYR A 143 -34.18 17.79 10.23
CA TYR A 143 -33.96 18.52 8.98
C TYR A 143 -33.20 17.84 7.82
N VAL A 144 -32.12 17.08 8.03
CA VAL A 144 -31.62 16.07 7.06
C VAL A 144 -30.90 15.00 7.88
N GLY A 145 -31.58 13.91 8.23
CA GLY A 145 -30.95 12.80 8.96
C GLY A 145 -29.76 12.23 8.17
N ARG A 146 -28.82 11.56 8.85
CA ARG A 146 -27.85 10.72 8.12
C ARG A 146 -28.65 9.69 7.31
N ASP A 147 -28.28 9.57 6.05
CA ASP A 147 -28.83 8.56 5.15
C ASP A 147 -28.42 7.15 5.63
N VAL A 148 -29.34 6.19 5.64
CA VAL A 148 -29.06 4.79 6.00
C VAL A 148 -28.06 4.17 5.02
N ASP A 149 -28.04 4.62 3.76
CA ASP A 149 -27.06 4.15 2.78
C ASP A 149 -25.62 4.58 3.12
N SER A 150 -25.44 5.54 4.04
CA SER A 150 -24.11 5.87 4.58
C SER A 150 -23.45 4.68 5.28
N ILE A 151 -24.23 3.75 5.86
CA ILE A 151 -23.70 2.52 6.46
C ILE A 151 -22.93 1.70 5.41
N ILE A 152 -23.49 1.55 4.21
CA ILE A 152 -22.85 0.76 3.15
C ILE A 152 -21.67 1.53 2.57
N ARG A 153 -21.78 2.85 2.38
CA ARG A 153 -20.67 3.69 1.92
C ARG A 153 -19.46 3.61 2.85
N ASP A 154 -19.67 3.78 4.16
CA ASP A 154 -18.61 3.66 5.17
C ASP A 154 -17.99 2.25 5.17
N LEU A 155 -18.79 1.20 4.99
CA LEU A 155 -18.29 -0.18 4.93
C LEU A 155 -17.41 -0.39 3.69
N VAL A 156 -17.78 0.17 2.54
CA VAL A 156 -17.01 0.11 1.30
C VAL A 156 -15.68 0.85 1.46
N ASP A 157 -15.67 2.02 2.07
CA ASP A 157 -14.44 2.79 2.31
C ASP A 157 -13.46 1.99 3.20
N VAL A 158 -13.97 1.36 4.26
CA VAL A 158 -13.18 0.45 5.11
C VAL A 158 -12.65 -0.74 4.31
N ALA A 159 -13.45 -1.32 3.41
CA ALA A 159 -13.02 -2.43 2.56
C ALA A 159 -11.91 -2.02 1.58
N ILE A 160 -12.03 -0.84 0.95
CA ILE A 160 -11.01 -0.29 0.05
C ILE A 160 -9.68 -0.11 0.81
N ASN A 161 -9.73 0.48 2.00
CA ASN A 161 -8.53 0.68 2.82
C ASN A 161 -7.90 -0.66 3.24
N LEU A 162 -8.73 -1.63 3.65
CA LEU A 162 -8.27 -2.99 3.99
C LEU A 162 -7.54 -3.66 2.82
N VAL A 163 -8.06 -3.52 1.60
CA VAL A 163 -7.45 -4.07 0.39
C VAL A 163 -6.17 -3.33 0.03
N LYS A 164 -6.16 -1.98 0.07
CA LYS A 164 -4.96 -1.16 -0.16
C LYS A 164 -3.83 -1.53 0.78
N GLU A 165 -4.11 -1.71 2.07
CA GLU A 165 -3.10 -2.12 3.06
C GLU A 165 -2.52 -3.51 2.76
N ARG A 166 -3.35 -4.46 2.32
CA ARG A 166 -2.86 -5.78 1.90
C ARG A 166 -1.94 -5.68 0.69
N PHE A 167 -2.34 -4.94 -0.33
CA PHE A 167 -1.51 -4.71 -1.51
C PHE A 167 -0.17 -4.06 -1.15
N ARG A 168 -0.19 -3.00 -0.33
CA ARG A 168 1.02 -2.33 0.16
C ARG A 168 1.98 -3.32 0.84
N LYS A 169 1.47 -4.19 1.71
CA LYS A 169 2.28 -5.22 2.39
C LYS A 169 2.83 -6.26 1.43
N ALA A 170 2.03 -6.70 0.46
CA ALA A 170 2.46 -7.69 -0.53
C ALA A 170 3.61 -7.18 -1.41
N VAL A 171 3.55 -5.91 -1.83
CA VAL A 171 4.59 -5.32 -2.69
C VAL A 171 5.75 -4.71 -1.90
N GLN A 172 5.67 -4.62 -0.57
CA GLN A 172 6.66 -3.92 0.26
C GLN A 172 8.09 -4.45 0.07
N LYS A 173 8.26 -5.78 -0.01
CA LYS A 173 9.58 -6.38 -0.20
C LYS A 173 10.17 -6.01 -1.56
N LYS A 174 9.40 -6.23 -2.63
CA LYS A 174 9.81 -5.90 -4.01
C LYS A 174 10.07 -4.40 -4.16
N ALA A 175 9.23 -3.55 -3.56
CA ALA A 175 9.42 -2.11 -3.57
C ALA A 175 10.70 -1.70 -2.83
N LYS A 176 10.99 -2.33 -1.67
CA LYS A 176 12.24 -2.10 -0.94
C LYS A 176 13.46 -2.47 -1.77
N ASP A 177 13.46 -3.66 -2.37
CA ASP A 177 14.58 -4.15 -3.19
C ASP A 177 14.82 -3.23 -4.41
N LEU A 178 13.74 -2.77 -5.06
CA LEU A 178 13.83 -1.81 -6.18
C LEU A 178 14.36 -0.44 -5.71
N SER A 179 13.88 0.07 -4.58
CA SER A 179 14.37 1.33 -4.01
C SER A 179 15.85 1.24 -3.63
N GLU A 180 16.30 0.13 -3.05
CA GLU A 180 17.72 -0.11 -2.76
C GLU A 180 18.56 -0.07 -4.05
N ASN A 181 18.10 -0.71 -5.12
CA ASN A 181 18.82 -0.69 -6.39
C ASN A 181 18.88 0.72 -7.00
N ILE A 182 17.79 1.50 -6.94
CA ILE A 182 17.78 2.90 -7.43
C ILE A 182 18.77 3.75 -6.62
N ILE A 183 18.82 3.58 -5.31
CA ILE A 183 19.76 4.30 -4.44
C ILE A 183 21.20 3.88 -4.76
N LEU A 184 21.46 2.59 -4.94
CA LEU A 184 22.78 2.09 -5.30
C LEU A 184 23.24 2.64 -6.64
N ASP A 185 22.41 2.57 -7.68
CA ASP A 185 22.74 3.11 -9.00
C ASP A 185 23.00 4.63 -8.96
N ALA A 186 22.29 5.38 -8.11
CA ALA A 186 22.54 6.80 -7.89
C ALA A 186 23.87 7.08 -7.16
N LEU A 187 24.35 6.16 -6.32
CA LEU A 187 25.60 6.29 -5.56
C LEU A 187 26.86 5.94 -6.38
N ILE A 188 26.79 4.89 -7.20
CA ILE A 188 27.97 4.33 -7.89
C ILE A 188 27.94 4.52 -9.42
N GLY A 189 26.81 4.98 -9.98
CA GLY A 189 26.58 5.05 -11.42
C GLY A 189 26.08 3.74 -12.03
N SER A 190 25.38 3.83 -13.17
CA SER A 190 24.77 2.69 -13.87
C SER A 190 25.76 1.61 -14.31
N ASP A 191 27.03 1.98 -14.50
CA ASP A 191 28.06 1.15 -15.16
C ASP A 191 28.97 0.41 -14.17
N ALA A 192 28.68 0.46 -12.86
CA ALA A 192 29.51 -0.17 -11.85
C ALA A 192 29.51 -1.71 -11.93
N SER A 193 30.68 -2.30 -11.65
CA SER A 193 30.86 -3.76 -11.58
C SER A 193 29.93 -4.41 -10.54
N GLN A 194 29.54 -5.66 -10.79
CA GLN A 194 28.73 -6.45 -9.86
C GLN A 194 29.38 -6.58 -8.47
N GLU A 195 30.71 -6.67 -8.41
CA GLU A 195 31.47 -6.72 -7.16
C GLU A 195 31.31 -5.42 -6.37
N THR A 196 31.40 -4.26 -7.04
CA THR A 196 31.17 -2.94 -6.42
C THR A 196 29.74 -2.82 -5.91
N LYS A 197 28.74 -3.29 -6.67
CA LYS A 197 27.33 -3.29 -6.25
C LYS A 197 27.12 -4.06 -4.95
N THR A 198 27.74 -5.23 -4.79
CA THR A 198 27.61 -6.04 -3.57
C THR A 198 28.21 -5.36 -2.34
N ILE A 199 29.40 -4.77 -2.46
CA ILE A 199 30.07 -4.07 -1.36
C ILE A 199 29.25 -2.85 -0.92
N PHE A 200 28.75 -2.06 -1.86
CA PHE A 200 27.93 -0.89 -1.54
C PHE A 200 26.56 -1.28 -0.99
N GLN A 201 26.00 -2.41 -1.41
CA GLN A 201 24.77 -2.94 -0.82
C GLN A 201 24.95 -3.33 0.65
N GLU A 202 26.10 -3.92 1.02
CA GLU A 202 26.41 -4.20 2.43
C GLU A 202 26.58 -2.92 3.23
N LYS A 203 27.30 -1.93 2.71
CA LYS A 203 27.46 -0.62 3.36
C LYS A 203 26.14 0.13 3.54
N LEU A 204 25.23 0.03 2.57
CA LEU A 204 23.88 0.60 2.66
C LEU A 204 23.06 -0.09 3.77
N LYS A 205 23.17 -1.41 3.91
CA LYS A 205 22.52 -2.16 5.00
C LYS A 205 23.10 -1.85 6.37
N ASN A 206 24.39 -1.53 6.44
CA ASN A 206 25.09 -1.16 7.67
C ASN A 206 24.85 0.30 8.11
N GLY A 207 24.11 1.09 7.32
CA GLY A 207 23.79 2.48 7.65
C GLY A 207 24.92 3.47 7.41
N GLU A 208 25.96 3.10 6.67
CA GLU A 208 27.14 3.97 6.44
C GLU A 208 26.82 5.24 5.63
N PHE A 209 25.67 5.27 4.94
CA PHE A 209 25.24 6.37 4.08
C PHE A 209 24.07 7.18 4.64
N GLU A 210 23.74 7.04 5.94
CA GLU A 210 22.61 7.76 6.55
C GLU A 210 22.70 9.29 6.45
N ASN A 211 23.93 9.83 6.42
CA ASN A 211 24.19 11.27 6.30
C ASN A 211 24.55 11.72 4.87
N SER A 212 24.42 10.83 3.87
CA SER A 212 24.77 11.16 2.49
C SER A 212 23.57 11.76 1.75
N GLU A 213 23.77 12.88 1.07
CA GLU A 213 22.75 13.51 0.24
C GLU A 213 22.83 12.95 -1.19
N ILE A 214 21.71 12.51 -1.73
CA ILE A 214 21.61 11.94 -3.08
C ILE A 214 20.44 12.63 -3.79
N SER A 215 20.67 13.07 -5.03
CA SER A 215 19.62 13.64 -5.88
C SER A 215 19.04 12.56 -6.78
N ILE A 216 17.75 12.27 -6.64
CA ILE A 216 17.04 11.27 -7.45
C ILE A 216 15.91 11.97 -8.19
N SER A 217 15.91 11.88 -9.52
CA SER A 217 14.82 12.42 -10.35
C SER A 217 13.66 11.43 -10.40
N ILE A 218 12.56 11.74 -9.71
CA ILE A 218 11.32 10.96 -9.75
C ILE A 218 10.39 11.59 -10.78
N LYS A 219 9.94 10.84 -11.81
CA LYS A 219 8.83 11.31 -12.65
C LYS A 219 7.55 11.26 -11.84
N GLU A 220 7.01 12.43 -11.50
CA GLU A 220 5.69 12.54 -10.88
C GLU A 220 4.63 11.96 -11.82
N ASN A 221 3.93 10.93 -11.34
CA ASN A 221 2.79 10.38 -12.06
C ASN A 221 1.59 11.29 -11.81
N LYS A 222 1.46 12.34 -12.62
CA LYS A 222 0.30 13.24 -12.62
C LYS A 222 -0.93 12.44 -13.03
N SER A 223 -1.64 11.87 -12.06
CA SER A 223 -3.02 11.42 -12.29
C SER A 223 -3.85 12.69 -12.47
N PRO A 224 -4.42 12.97 -13.65
CA PRO A 224 -5.22 14.16 -13.86
C PRO A 224 -6.49 14.00 -13.01
N ILE A 225 -6.63 14.81 -11.97
CA ILE A 225 -7.92 14.94 -11.27
C ILE A 225 -8.81 15.72 -12.25
N PRO A 226 -9.97 15.18 -12.67
CA PRO A 226 -10.87 15.89 -13.57
C PRO A 226 -11.29 17.24 -12.97
N PRO A 227 -11.47 18.29 -13.80
CA PRO A 227 -12.01 19.56 -13.32
C PRO A 227 -13.36 19.33 -12.64
N ILE A 228 -13.58 19.98 -11.50
CA ILE A 228 -14.86 19.96 -10.79
C ILE A 228 -15.75 21.02 -11.45
N ASP A 229 -16.84 20.60 -12.08
CA ASP A 229 -17.88 21.51 -12.55
C ASP A 229 -18.64 22.08 -11.34
N VAL A 230 -18.53 23.40 -11.16
CA VAL A 230 -19.28 24.12 -10.12
C VAL A 230 -20.68 24.39 -10.64
N PRO A 231 -21.75 23.95 -9.95
CA PRO A 231 -23.11 24.20 -10.39
C PRO A 231 -23.41 25.71 -10.43
N ASN A 232 -24.08 26.16 -11.48
CA ASN A 232 -24.66 27.50 -11.65
C ASN A 232 -23.75 28.63 -12.16
N ILE A 233 -22.56 28.32 -12.68
CA ILE A 233 -21.73 29.30 -13.40
C ILE A 233 -21.36 28.73 -14.78
N PRO A 234 -22.04 29.14 -15.87
CA PRO A 234 -21.69 28.69 -17.22
C PRO A 234 -20.31 29.23 -17.59
N GLY A 235 -19.36 28.31 -17.85
CA GLY A 235 -18.02 28.64 -18.35
C GLY A 235 -16.90 28.74 -17.30
N SER A 236 -17.17 28.55 -16.01
CA SER A 236 -16.10 28.49 -15.00
C SER A 236 -15.69 27.05 -14.70
N GLN A 237 -14.85 26.47 -15.55
CA GLN A 237 -14.07 25.29 -15.17
C GLN A 237 -13.01 25.76 -14.16
N VAL A 238 -13.23 25.51 -12.87
CA VAL A 238 -12.19 25.72 -11.87
C VAL A 238 -11.22 24.55 -12.00
N GLY A 239 -10.12 24.80 -12.71
CA GLY A 239 -8.97 23.90 -12.65
C GLY A 239 -8.49 23.79 -11.21
N VAL A 240 -8.64 22.62 -10.61
CA VAL A 240 -8.06 22.34 -9.29
C VAL A 240 -6.56 22.31 -9.47
N MET A 241 -5.91 23.46 -9.23
CA MET A 241 -4.45 23.58 -9.33
C MET A 241 -3.81 22.56 -8.38
N ASN A 242 -2.91 21.74 -8.93
CA ASN A 242 -2.14 20.81 -8.11
C ASN A 242 -1.34 21.60 -7.07
N ILE A 243 -1.23 21.08 -5.85
CA ILE A 243 -0.46 21.72 -4.76
C ILE A 243 0.99 22.01 -5.22
N SER A 244 1.57 21.15 -6.06
CA SER A 244 2.88 21.35 -6.68
C SER A 244 2.93 22.60 -7.59
N GLU A 245 1.89 22.86 -8.40
CA GLU A 245 1.81 24.05 -9.25
C GLU A 245 1.53 25.33 -8.44
N ILE A 246 0.77 25.24 -7.35
CA ILE A 246 0.55 26.36 -6.42
C ILE A 246 1.87 26.73 -5.72
N VAL A 247 2.59 25.72 -5.22
CA VAL A 247 3.86 25.90 -4.51
C VAL A 247 4.94 26.43 -5.46
N HIS A 248 5.05 25.89 -6.68
CA HIS A 248 6.00 26.37 -7.69
C HIS A 248 5.67 27.78 -8.17
N LYS A 249 4.39 28.15 -8.28
CA LYS A 249 3.96 29.50 -8.66
C LYS A 249 4.10 30.52 -7.53
N MET A 250 4.07 30.07 -6.27
CA MET A 250 4.34 30.92 -5.10
C MET A 250 5.83 31.08 -4.80
N LEU A 251 6.66 30.07 -5.09
CA LEU A 251 8.10 30.10 -4.83
C LEU A 251 8.93 30.58 -6.03
N GLY A 252 8.40 30.51 -7.25
CA GLY A 252 9.09 30.85 -8.49
C GLY A 252 8.89 32.29 -8.97
N ASN A 253 8.96 33.26 -8.07
CA ASN A 253 8.99 34.69 -8.43
C ASN A 253 10.00 35.44 -7.56
N ASN A 254 11.27 35.03 -7.69
CA ASN A 254 12.48 35.85 -7.66
C ASN A 254 13.65 35.03 -8.21
#